data_AF-A0A956VWW6-F1
#
_entry.id   AF-A0A956VWW6-F1
#
_cell.length_a   1.000
_cell.length_b   1.000
_cell.length_c   1.000
_cell.angle_alpha   90.00
_cell.angle_beta   90.00
_cell.angle_gamma   90.00
#
_symmetry.space_group_name_H-M   'P 1'
#
loop_
_entity.id
_entity.type
_entity.pdbx_description
1 polymer ?
#
loop_
_entity_poly.entity_id
_entity_poly.type
_entity_poly.pdbx_seq_one_letter_code
_entity_poly.pdbx_strand_id
1 'polypeptide(L)'
;TRFVALSREATTPTGDDKTSLAFTTQHDRPGSLVEVLGLFAGRGLNLSRIESRPTRRQLGTYVFFVDVHGHRDDPLLAEAIAEAGTIAHWLRVLGSYPRWAVEG
;
A
#
# COMPACT_ATOMS: atom_id res chain seq x y z
N THR A 1 -14.50 -9.38 13.01
CA THR A 1 -13.02 -9.23 13.03
C THR A 1 -12.45 -9.56 11.67
N ARG A 2 -11.43 -8.83 11.18
CA ARG A 2 -10.69 -9.17 9.95
C ARG A 2 -9.37 -9.84 10.31
N PHE A 3 -9.02 -10.92 9.62
CA PHE A 3 -7.77 -11.66 9.80
C PHE A 3 -6.98 -11.67 8.48
N VAL A 4 -5.67 -11.88 8.56
CA VAL A 4 -4.77 -12.07 7.41
C VAL A 4 -3.99 -13.37 7.58
N ALA A 5 -3.91 -14.16 6.51
CA ALA A 5 -3.04 -15.34 6.45
C ALA A 5 -1.69 -14.94 5.86
N LEU A 6 -0.59 -15.37 6.48
CA LEU A 6 0.77 -15.02 6.06
C LEU A 6 1.46 -16.23 5.43
N SER A 7 2.11 -16.02 4.30
CA SER A 7 2.97 -16.99 3.63
C SER A 7 4.29 -16.33 3.21
N ARG A 8 5.30 -17.14 2.92
CA ARG A 8 6.54 -16.69 2.26
C ARG A 8 6.40 -16.70 0.74
N GLU A 9 5.43 -17.43 0.21
CA GLU A 9 5.17 -17.57 -1.21
C GLU A 9 4.28 -16.44 -1.71
N ALA A 10 4.55 -15.98 -2.94
CA ALA A 10 3.70 -15.01 -3.61
C ALA A 10 2.49 -15.73 -4.25
N THR A 11 1.35 -15.05 -4.29
CA THR A 11 0.18 -15.51 -5.04
C THR A 11 0.26 -15.07 -6.50
N THR A 12 -0.45 -15.76 -7.37
CA THR A 12 -0.74 -15.30 -8.73
C THR A 12 -1.95 -14.35 -8.72
N PRO A 13 -2.06 -13.42 -9.69
CA PRO A 13 -3.24 -12.58 -9.84
C PRO A 13 -4.52 -13.41 -9.99
N THR A 14 -5.61 -13.00 -9.33
CA THR A 14 -6.93 -13.61 -9.44
C THR A 14 -7.94 -12.73 -10.18
N GLY A 15 -7.62 -11.45 -10.40
CA GLY A 15 -8.48 -10.48 -11.06
C GLY A 15 -9.41 -9.71 -10.11
N ASP A 16 -9.54 -10.15 -8.85
CA ASP A 16 -10.18 -9.39 -7.77
C ASP A 16 -9.29 -9.44 -6.52
N ASP A 17 -8.16 -8.75 -6.59
CA ASP A 17 -7.12 -8.79 -5.58
C ASP A 17 -7.06 -7.51 -4.73
N LYS A 18 -6.33 -7.62 -3.64
CA LYS A 18 -5.90 -6.53 -2.78
C LYS A 18 -4.40 -6.60 -2.57
N THR A 19 -3.74 -5.46 -2.59
CA THR A 19 -2.30 -5.33 -2.30
C THR A 19 -2.10 -4.48 -1.06
N SER A 20 -1.40 -5.03 -0.06
CA SER A 20 -1.00 -4.28 1.14
C SER A 20 0.41 -3.72 0.98
N LEU A 21 0.57 -2.45 1.32
CA LEU A 21 1.82 -1.70 1.28
C LEU A 21 2.15 -1.18 2.67
N ALA A 22 3.45 -1.05 2.97
CA ALA A 22 3.95 -0.27 4.07
C ALA A 22 4.98 0.73 3.55
N PHE A 23 4.90 2.00 3.95
CA PHE A 23 5.89 2.99 3.57
C PHE A 23 6.12 4.06 4.64
N THR A 24 7.25 4.74 4.58
CA THR A 24 7.54 5.94 5.36
C THR A 24 7.76 7.12 4.43
N THR A 25 7.41 8.32 4.88
CA THR A 25 7.72 9.57 4.18
C THR A 25 8.99 10.18 4.76
N GLN A 26 9.63 11.09 4.01
CA GLN A 26 10.70 11.91 4.56
C GLN A 26 10.20 12.68 5.79
N HIS A 27 11.04 12.77 6.81
CA HIS A 27 10.75 13.60 7.99
C HIS A 27 10.82 15.07 7.57
N ASP A 28 9.87 15.89 8.03
CA ASP A 28 9.85 17.34 7.83
C ASP A 28 9.64 17.84 6.38
N ARG A 29 9.03 17.01 5.50
CA ARG A 29 8.52 17.46 4.18
C ARG A 29 6.99 17.43 4.15
N PRO A 30 6.31 18.56 4.40
CA PRO A 30 4.86 18.67 4.24
C PRO A 30 4.39 18.21 2.86
N GLY A 31 3.24 17.55 2.82
CA GLY A 31 2.64 17.06 1.56
C GLY A 31 3.15 15.72 1.07
N SER A 32 4.24 15.15 1.63
CA SER A 32 4.78 13.86 1.17
C SER A 32 3.76 12.71 1.18
N LEU A 33 2.88 12.67 2.17
CA LEU A 33 1.79 11.69 2.19
C LEU A 33 0.80 11.92 1.05
N VAL A 34 0.40 13.16 0.81
CA VAL A 34 -0.53 13.53 -0.27
C VAL A 34 0.07 13.20 -1.63
N GLU A 35 1.36 13.45 -1.81
CA GLU A 35 2.11 13.15 -3.04
C GLU A 35 2.06 11.64 -3.33
N VAL A 36 2.39 10.79 -2.35
CA VAL A 36 2.30 9.32 -2.51
C VAL A 36 0.87 8.85 -2.77
N LEU A 37 -0.11 9.32 -2.00
CA LEU A 37 -1.52 8.90 -2.18
C LEU A 37 -2.10 9.40 -3.51
N GLY A 38 -1.62 10.55 -4.01
CA GLY A 38 -2.00 11.13 -5.29
C GLY A 38 -1.65 10.24 -6.48
N LEU A 39 -0.57 9.45 -6.39
CA LEU A 39 -0.18 8.51 -7.44
C LEU A 39 -1.20 7.40 -7.67
N PHE A 40 -1.82 6.92 -6.59
CA PHE A 40 -2.88 5.93 -6.64
C PHE A 40 -4.18 6.58 -7.12
N ALA A 41 -4.54 7.72 -6.53
CA ALA A 41 -5.77 8.44 -6.88
C ALA A 41 -5.79 8.88 -8.37
N GLY A 42 -4.67 9.41 -8.89
CA GLY A 42 -4.55 9.84 -10.29
C GLY A 42 -4.69 8.72 -11.31
N ARG A 43 -4.53 7.46 -10.89
CA ARG A 43 -4.72 6.25 -11.71
C ARG A 43 -6.06 5.56 -11.45
N GLY A 44 -6.93 6.13 -10.61
CA GLY A 44 -8.20 5.52 -10.24
C GLY A 44 -8.06 4.27 -9.36
N LEU A 45 -6.89 4.08 -8.71
CA LEU A 45 -6.65 2.93 -7.84
C LEU A 45 -7.30 3.16 -6.48
N ASN A 46 -8.28 2.33 -6.13
CA ASN A 46 -9.05 2.48 -4.90
C ASN A 46 -8.25 2.04 -3.66
N LEU A 47 -8.12 2.94 -2.68
CA LEU A 47 -7.56 2.62 -1.38
C LEU A 47 -8.67 2.15 -0.43
N SER A 48 -8.54 0.95 0.13
CA SER A 48 -9.51 0.36 1.06
C SER A 48 -9.14 0.51 2.53
N ARG A 49 -7.90 0.93 2.82
CA ARG A 49 -7.38 1.19 4.15
C ARG A 49 -6.20 2.14 4.09
N ILE A 50 -6.12 3.04 5.05
CA ILE A 50 -4.90 3.77 5.41
C ILE A 50 -4.80 3.86 6.93
N GLU A 51 -3.64 3.56 7.48
CA GLU A 51 -3.36 3.66 8.91
C GLU A 51 -1.93 4.15 9.14
N SER A 52 -1.73 5.09 10.06
CA SER A 52 -0.41 5.54 10.48
C SER A 52 -0.03 4.94 11.83
N ARG A 53 1.23 4.55 11.98
CA ARG A 53 1.79 4.09 13.26
C ARG A 53 3.11 4.81 13.53
N PRO A 54 3.34 5.34 14.74
CA PRO A 54 4.62 5.95 15.09
C PRO A 54 5.74 4.91 14.99
N THR A 55 6.87 5.27 14.38
CA THR A 55 8.01 4.32 14.25
C THR A 55 8.71 4.06 15.59
N ARG A 56 8.50 4.91 16.59
CA ARG A 56 9.24 4.98 17.87
C ARG A 56 10.75 5.23 17.74
N ARG A 57 11.26 5.48 16.52
CA ARG A 57 12.67 5.84 16.29
C ARG A 57 12.93 7.33 16.48
N GLN A 58 11.99 8.16 16.00
CA GLN A 58 12.07 9.61 16.08
C GLN A 58 10.66 10.22 16.17
N LEU A 59 10.51 11.29 16.95
CA LEU A 59 9.25 12.04 17.05
C LEU A 59 8.81 12.55 15.67
N GLY A 60 7.52 12.37 15.35
CA GLY A 60 6.95 12.81 14.07
C GLY A 60 7.26 11.90 12.88
N THR A 61 7.87 10.73 13.09
CA THR A 61 8.05 9.74 12.02
C THR A 61 7.00 8.63 12.10
N TYR A 62 6.42 8.30 10.95
CA TYR A 62 5.33 7.33 10.84
C TYR A 62 5.64 6.29 9.78
N VAL A 63 5.19 5.07 10.02
CA VAL A 63 4.93 4.08 8.96
C VAL A 63 3.45 4.14 8.62
N PHE A 64 3.15 4.21 7.33
CA PHE A 64 1.81 4.14 6.78
C PHE A 64 1.56 2.74 6.23
N PHE A 65 0.47 2.12 6.65
CA PHE A 65 -0.05 0.88 6.09
C PHE A 65 -1.23 1.20 5.19
N VAL A 66 -1.17 0.75 3.93
CA VAL A 66 -2.18 1.04 2.92
C VAL A 66 -2.62 -0.25 2.24
N ASP A 67 -3.92 -0.43 2.05
CA ASP A 67 -4.46 -1.50 1.22
C ASP A 67 -5.05 -0.91 -0.07
N VAL A 68 -4.59 -1.37 -1.22
CA VAL A 68 -5.02 -0.94 -2.56
C VAL A 68 -5.77 -2.07 -3.23
N HIS A 69 -6.85 -1.77 -3.97
CA HIS A 69 -7.50 -2.75 -4.85
C HIS A 69 -6.61 -3.00 -6.09
N GLY A 70 -6.42 -4.28 -6.43
CA GLY A 70 -5.54 -4.73 -7.51
C GLY A 70 -4.38 -5.60 -7.01
N HIS A 71 -3.80 -6.36 -7.93
CA HIS A 71 -2.60 -7.16 -7.73
C HIS A 71 -1.37 -6.32 -8.06
N ARG A 72 -0.24 -6.54 -7.37
CA ARG A 72 1.01 -5.80 -7.61
C ARG A 72 1.57 -5.96 -9.04
N ASP A 73 1.12 -7.00 -9.74
CA ASP A 73 1.52 -7.32 -11.11
C ASP A 73 0.57 -6.67 -12.14
N ASP A 74 -0.51 -6.02 -11.70
CA ASP A 74 -1.37 -5.22 -12.57
C ASP A 74 -0.59 -3.97 -13.02
N PRO A 75 -0.52 -3.66 -14.33
CA PRO A 75 0.36 -2.60 -14.84
C PRO A 75 0.17 -1.24 -14.16
N LEU A 76 -1.08 -0.81 -13.97
CA LEU A 76 -1.39 0.48 -13.33
C LEU A 76 -0.91 0.54 -11.87
N LEU A 77 -1.08 -0.56 -11.13
CA LEU A 77 -0.67 -0.62 -9.72
C LEU A 77 0.85 -0.78 -9.60
N ALA A 78 1.47 -1.58 -10.47
CA ALA A 78 2.93 -1.73 -10.54
C ALA A 78 3.62 -0.39 -10.78
N GLU A 79 3.13 0.40 -11.74
CA GLU A 79 3.64 1.76 -12.02
C GLU A 79 3.45 2.70 -10.83
N ALA A 80 2.27 2.69 -10.20
CA ALA A 80 2.00 3.51 -9.02
C ALA A 80 2.93 3.18 -7.84
N ILE A 81 3.18 1.89 -7.60
CA ILE A 81 4.09 1.41 -6.56
C ILE A 81 5.54 1.83 -6.85
N ALA A 82 5.97 1.69 -8.12
CA ALA A 82 7.31 2.08 -8.54
C ALA A 82 7.54 3.59 -8.35
N GLU A 83 6.59 4.41 -8.80
CA GLU A 83 6.66 5.87 -8.65
C GLU A 83 6.58 6.28 -7.17
N ALA A 84 5.72 5.65 -6.38
CA ALA A 84 5.63 5.88 -4.93
C ALA A 84 6.95 5.58 -4.22
N GLY A 85 7.69 4.57 -4.69
CA GLY A 85 9.02 4.22 -4.18
C GLY A 85 10.08 5.30 -4.40
N THR A 86 9.86 6.23 -5.35
CA THR A 86 10.79 7.36 -5.59
C THR A 86 10.56 8.53 -4.63
N ILE A 87 9.34 8.64 -4.09
CA ILE A 87 8.91 9.72 -3.19
C ILE A 87 9.00 9.27 -1.72
N ALA A 88 8.63 8.02 -1.44
CA ALA A 88 8.73 7.43 -0.13
C ALA A 88 10.20 7.29 0.29
N HIS A 89 10.47 7.49 1.58
CA HIS A 89 11.80 7.22 2.13
C HIS A 89 12.08 5.70 2.17
N TRP A 90 11.03 4.92 2.39
CA TRP A 90 11.06 3.47 2.33
C TRP A 90 9.68 2.97 1.92
N LEU A 91 9.60 1.98 1.06
CA LEU A 91 8.35 1.33 0.65
C LEU A 91 8.56 -0.19 0.57
N ARG A 92 7.56 -0.94 0.99
CA ARG A 92 7.50 -2.39 0.85
C ARG A 92 6.11 -2.87 0.48
N VAL A 93 6.04 -3.71 -0.54
CA VAL A 93 4.86 -4.55 -0.80
C VAL A 93 4.84 -5.68 0.23
N LEU A 94 3.79 -5.76 1.03
CA LEU A 94 3.60 -6.79 2.05
C LEU A 94 2.99 -8.06 1.46
N GLY A 95 2.18 -7.92 0.41
CA GLY A 95 1.59 -9.02 -0.33
C GLY A 95 0.44 -8.54 -1.21
N SER A 96 0.18 -9.28 -2.27
CA SER A 96 -1.07 -9.23 -3.03
C SER A 96 -1.83 -10.52 -2.73
N TYR A 97 -3.15 -10.45 -2.63
CA TYR A 97 -3.97 -11.58 -2.24
C TYR A 97 -5.43 -11.39 -2.69
N PRO A 98 -6.21 -12.48 -2.87
CA PRO A 98 -7.60 -12.38 -3.25
C PRO A 98 -8.39 -11.53 -2.27
N ARG A 99 -9.24 -10.65 -2.79
CA ARG A 99 -10.17 -9.89 -1.95
C ARG A 99 -11.19 -10.86 -1.36
N TRP A 100 -11.44 -10.74 -0.06
CA TRP A 100 -12.52 -11.47 0.57
C TRP A 100 -13.86 -11.02 -0.03
N ALA A 101 -14.57 -11.93 -0.69
CA ALA A 101 -15.97 -11.76 -1.03
C ALA A 101 -16.82 -12.21 0.17
N VAL A 102 -17.77 -11.38 0.60
CA VAL A 102 -18.83 -11.86 1.49
C VAL A 102 -19.78 -12.63 0.60
N GLU A 103 -19.81 -13.96 0.72
CA GLU A 103 -20.96 -14.74 0.22
C GLU A 103 -22.20 -14.23 0.98
N GLY A 104 -23.17 -13.73 0.20
CA GLY A 104 -24.43 -13.20 0.71
C GLY A 104 -25.43 -14.29 1.08
#